data_AF-A0A5C1XF59-F1
#
_entry.id   AF-A0A5C1XF59-F1
#
_cell.length_a   1.000
_cell.length_b   1.000
_cell.length_c   1.000
_cell.angle_alpha   90.00
_cell.angle_beta   90.00
_cell.angle_gamma   90.00
#
_symmetry.space_group_name_H-M   'P 1'
#
loop_
_entity.id
_entity.type
_entity.pdbx_description
1 polymer ?
#
loop_
_entity_poly.entity_id
_entity_poly.type
_entity_poly.pdbx_seq_one_letter_code
_entity_poly.pdbx_strand_id
1 'polypeptide(L)'
;TRKHDDIDLTFPGERRGELEAIVEMLGGRVMEELDYGFLAEIGDELLDCEPAWWADEAYEIAEAPQGSCPEVAEGVIAGRPVRCNSWEAMIWDYFYYADEVPPVDWPTKHIESYRL
;
A
#
# COMPACT_ATOMS: atom_id res chain seq x y z
N THR A 1 3.75 -14.46 -1.31
CA THR A 1 4.58 -15.68 -1.48
C THR A 1 5.41 -16.03 -0.26
N ARG A 2 5.54 -15.11 0.71
CA ARG A 2 6.35 -15.23 1.93
C ARG A 2 5.54 -14.71 3.13
N LYS A 3 6.13 -14.68 4.33
CA LYS A 3 5.59 -13.86 5.42
C LYS A 3 5.80 -12.37 5.08
N HIS A 4 4.80 -11.55 5.38
CA HIS A 4 4.82 -10.09 5.28
C HIS A 4 4.82 -9.53 6.71
N ASP A 5 5.52 -8.42 6.94
CA ASP A 5 5.67 -7.84 8.28
C ASP A 5 4.52 -6.89 8.61
N ASP A 6 3.87 -6.37 7.57
CA ASP A 6 2.80 -5.38 7.53
C ASP A 6 1.86 -5.68 6.35
N ILE A 7 0.77 -4.91 6.27
CA ILE A 7 -0.20 -4.91 5.19
C ILE A 7 -0.27 -3.50 4.61
N ASP A 8 0.28 -3.33 3.41
CA ASP A 8 0.20 -2.08 2.65
C ASP A 8 -1.20 -1.92 2.02
N LEU A 9 -1.81 -0.75 2.20
CA LEU A 9 -3.14 -0.42 1.71
C LEU A 9 -3.16 0.96 1.05
N THR A 10 -3.54 1.02 -0.22
CA THR A 10 -3.91 2.29 -0.85
C THR A 10 -5.40 2.60 -0.65
N PHE A 11 -5.73 3.84 -0.29
CA PHE A 11 -7.11 4.27 -0.04
C PHE A 11 -7.44 5.62 -0.68
N PRO A 12 -8.72 5.95 -0.96
CA PRO A 12 -9.10 7.29 -1.43
C PRO A 12 -8.79 8.37 -0.37
N GLY A 13 -7.87 9.28 -0.69
CA GLY A 13 -7.33 10.25 0.27
C GLY A 13 -8.40 11.12 0.92
N GLU A 14 -9.41 11.53 0.16
CA GLU A 14 -10.53 12.33 0.66
C GLU A 14 -11.48 11.56 1.59
N ARG A 15 -11.37 10.23 1.65
CA ARG A 15 -12.16 9.33 2.50
C ARG A 15 -11.36 8.70 3.63
N ARG A 16 -10.21 9.29 3.97
CA ARG A 16 -9.36 8.85 5.10
C ARG A 16 -10.16 8.55 6.38
N GLY A 17 -11.05 9.46 6.78
CA GLY A 17 -11.83 9.30 8.01
C GLY A 17 -12.72 8.04 8.02
N GLU A 18 -13.11 7.53 6.86
CA GLU A 18 -13.86 6.28 6.76
C GLU A 18 -12.95 5.05 6.97
N LEU A 19 -11.71 5.10 6.47
CA LEU A 19 -10.73 4.05 6.74
C LEU A 19 -10.33 4.03 8.22
N GLU A 20 -10.09 5.19 8.82
CA GLU A 20 -9.83 5.29 10.27
C GLU A 20 -11.00 4.73 11.09
N ALA A 21 -12.25 5.02 10.72
CA ALA A 21 -13.41 4.43 11.37
C ALA A 21 -13.47 2.90 11.22
N ILE A 22 -13.03 2.34 10.09
CA ILE A 22 -12.91 0.88 9.92
C ILE A 22 -11.84 0.31 10.85
N VAL A 23 -10.68 0.96 10.95
CA VAL A 23 -9.60 0.57 11.86
C VAL A 23 -10.10 0.56 13.31
N GLU A 24 -10.75 1.64 13.76
CA GLU A 24 -11.34 1.74 15.10
C GLU A 24 -12.40 0.67 15.34
N MET A 25 -13.28 0.43 14.37
CA MET A 25 -14.33 -0.60 14.47
C MET A 25 -13.74 -2.00 14.64
N LEU A 26 -12.58 -2.28 14.05
CA LEU A 26 -11.84 -3.52 14.20
C LEU A 26 -11.01 -3.59 15.49
N GLY A 27 -11.08 -2.56 16.34
CA GLY A 27 -10.37 -2.48 17.61
C GLY A 27 -8.92 -2.00 17.48
N GLY A 28 -8.55 -1.44 16.32
CA GLY A 28 -7.25 -0.84 16.08
C GLY A 28 -7.19 0.65 16.38
N ARG A 29 -6.07 1.26 16.01
CA ARG A 29 -5.82 2.69 16.12
C ARG A 29 -4.78 3.16 15.09
N VAL A 30 -4.84 4.43 14.71
CA VAL A 30 -3.74 5.10 14.01
C VAL A 30 -2.59 5.32 14.99
N MET A 31 -1.37 4.99 14.57
CA MET A 31 -0.16 5.00 15.39
C MET A 31 0.76 6.15 15.05
N GLU A 32 0.99 6.38 13.76
CA GLU A 32 1.99 7.32 13.27
C GLU A 32 1.50 7.97 11.97
N GLU A 33 1.85 9.24 11.82
CA GLU A 33 1.61 10.02 10.60
C GLU A 33 2.92 10.08 9.81
N LEU A 34 2.85 9.79 8.52
CA LEU A 34 3.99 9.80 7.60
C LEU A 34 3.81 10.91 6.55
N ASP A 35 4.89 11.29 5.88
CA ASP A 35 4.81 12.29 4.80
C ASP A 35 3.94 11.80 3.63
N TYR A 36 3.88 10.49 3.41
CA TYR A 36 3.12 9.85 2.34
C TYR A 36 1.81 9.19 2.83
N GLY A 37 1.48 9.19 4.12
CA GLY A 37 0.38 8.37 4.61
C GLY A 37 0.29 8.27 6.12
N PHE A 38 -0.22 7.14 6.61
CA PHE A 38 -0.26 6.87 8.05
C PHE A 38 -0.09 5.38 8.34
N LEU A 39 0.48 5.07 9.51
CA LEU A 39 0.53 3.71 10.03
C LEU A 39 -0.61 3.49 11.03
N ALA A 40 -1.27 2.35 10.93
CA ALA A 40 -2.24 1.87 11.90
C ALA A 40 -1.91 0.48 12.42
N GLU A 41 -2.46 0.13 13.58
CA GLU A 41 -2.27 -1.16 14.22
C GLU A 41 -3.64 -1.78 14.55
N ILE A 42 -3.84 -3.05 14.20
CA ILE A 42 -5.00 -3.85 14.61
C ILE A 42 -4.48 -5.15 15.26
N GLY A 43 -4.55 -5.22 16.60
CA GLY A 43 -3.92 -6.31 17.33
C GLY A 43 -2.40 -6.19 17.26
N ASP A 44 -1.72 -7.22 16.76
CA ASP A 44 -0.26 -7.24 16.56
C ASP A 44 0.13 -6.97 15.08
N GLU A 45 -0.85 -6.68 14.22
CA GLU A 45 -0.65 -6.48 12.78
C GLU A 45 -0.59 -4.99 12.45
N LEU A 46 0.40 -4.60 11.64
CA LEU A 46 0.60 -3.24 11.15
C LEU A 46 -0.05 -3.05 9.78
N LEU A 47 -0.67 -1.88 9.59
CA LEU A 47 -1.19 -1.40 8.31
C LEU A 47 -0.39 -0.17 7.90
N ASP A 48 0.24 -0.20 6.73
CA ASP A 48 0.83 0.98 6.09
C ASP A 48 -0.16 1.52 5.06
N CYS A 49 -0.67 2.73 5.28
CA CYS A 49 -1.80 3.27 4.52
C CYS A 49 -1.38 4.51 3.72
N GLU A 50 -1.45 4.41 2.39
CA GLU A 50 -1.12 5.50 1.46
C GLU A 50 -2.38 6.04 0.74
N PRO A 51 -2.57 7.36 0.62
CA PRO A 51 -3.70 7.93 -0.10
C PRO A 51 -3.46 7.95 -1.61
N ALA A 52 -4.45 7.50 -2.37
CA ALA A 52 -4.60 7.80 -3.79
C ALA A 52 -5.66 8.89 -4.00
N TRP A 53 -5.47 9.69 -5.04
CA TRP A 53 -6.32 10.86 -5.33
C TRP A 53 -7.04 10.69 -6.66
N TRP A 54 -8.29 11.14 -6.72
CA TRP A 54 -9.06 11.09 -7.95
C TRP A 54 -8.45 12.00 -9.03
N ALA A 55 -7.98 11.40 -10.12
CA ALA A 55 -7.37 12.07 -11.27
C ALA A 55 -8.24 11.86 -12.52
N ASP A 56 -9.39 12.53 -12.53
CA ASP A 56 -10.43 12.50 -13.57
C ASP A 56 -11.17 11.18 -13.77
N GLU A 57 -10.46 10.07 -14.05
CA GLU A 57 -11.05 8.79 -14.43
C GLU A 57 -10.72 7.62 -13.47
N ALA A 58 -9.65 7.75 -12.68
CA ALA A 58 -9.22 6.75 -11.72
C ALA A 58 -8.62 7.41 -10.47
N TYR A 59 -8.51 6.63 -9.39
CA TYR A 59 -7.65 7.00 -8.28
C TYR A 59 -6.21 6.73 -8.68
N GLU A 60 -5.31 7.65 -8.35
CA GLU A 60 -3.89 7.54 -8.62
C GLU A 60 -3.06 7.82 -7.38
N ILE A 61 -2.05 6.98 -7.13
CA ILE A 61 -1.02 7.24 -6.12
C ILE A 61 -0.21 8.46 -6.58
N ALA A 62 0.17 9.31 -5.64
CA ALA A 62 0.95 10.50 -5.95
C ALA A 62 2.28 10.12 -6.61
N GLU A 63 2.63 10.80 -7.70
CA GLU A 63 3.88 10.59 -8.45
C GLU A 63 4.06 9.21 -9.13
N ALA A 64 3.15 8.26 -8.89
CA ALA A 64 3.17 6.96 -9.54
C ALA A 64 2.73 7.02 -11.01
N PRO A 65 3.08 6.01 -11.83
CA PRO A 65 2.55 5.87 -13.18
C PRO A 65 1.01 5.78 -13.20
N GLN A 66 0.39 6.34 -14.26
CA GLN A 66 -1.06 6.25 -14.47
C GLN A 66 -1.53 4.80 -14.50
N GLY A 67 -2.72 4.56 -13.94
CA GLY A 67 -3.28 3.22 -13.76
C GLY A 67 -2.76 2.54 -12.50
N SER A 68 -2.29 3.31 -11.51
CA SER A 68 -1.78 2.78 -10.24
C SER A 68 -2.85 2.08 -9.41
N CYS A 69 -4.12 2.51 -9.49
CA CYS A 69 -5.24 1.90 -8.77
C CYS A 69 -6.35 1.43 -9.71
N PRO A 70 -6.21 0.27 -10.37
CA PRO A 70 -7.22 -0.27 -11.28
C PRO A 70 -8.56 -0.52 -10.57
N GLU A 71 -9.67 -0.23 -11.27
CA GLU A 71 -11.03 -0.38 -10.72
C GLU A 71 -11.46 -1.84 -10.58
N VAL A 72 -10.90 -2.72 -11.41
CA VAL A 72 -11.18 -4.15 -11.42
C VAL A 72 -10.38 -4.90 -10.34
N ALA A 73 -10.95 -6.00 -9.85
CA ALA A 73 -10.25 -6.88 -8.92
C ALA A 73 -9.24 -7.76 -9.69
N GLU A 74 -7.96 -7.35 -9.71
CA GLU A 74 -6.88 -8.05 -10.41
C GLU A 74 -6.22 -9.14 -9.57
N GLY A 75 -6.41 -9.11 -8.24
CA GLY A 75 -5.81 -10.06 -7.30
C GLY A 75 -6.82 -11.01 -6.67
N VAL A 76 -6.31 -12.08 -6.05
CA VAL A 76 -7.09 -13.01 -5.23
C VAL A 76 -6.31 -13.39 -3.97
N ILE A 77 -6.89 -13.18 -2.79
CA ILE A 77 -6.34 -13.60 -1.50
C ILE A 77 -7.29 -14.62 -0.87
N ALA A 78 -6.80 -15.83 -0.61
CA ALA A 78 -7.59 -16.93 0.00
C ALA A 78 -8.94 -17.20 -0.71
N GLY A 79 -8.97 -17.07 -2.05
CA GLY A 79 -10.17 -17.26 -2.87
C GLY A 79 -11.09 -16.04 -2.95
N ARG A 80 -10.76 -14.93 -2.27
CA ARG A 80 -11.50 -13.66 -2.34
C ARG A 80 -10.86 -12.73 -3.39
N PRO A 81 -11.60 -12.30 -4.42
CA PRO A 81 -11.13 -11.26 -5.33
C PRO A 81 -10.87 -9.95 -4.59
N VAL A 82 -9.75 -9.31 -4.90
CA VAL A 82 -9.34 -8.03 -4.32
C VAL A 82 -8.82 -7.10 -5.42
N ARG A 83 -9.02 -5.80 -5.22
CA ARG A 83 -8.26 -4.79 -5.96
C ARG A 83 -6.86 -4.74 -5.35
N CYS A 84 -5.87 -4.54 -6.20
CA CYS A 84 -4.48 -4.31 -5.83
C CYS A 84 -3.92 -3.24 -6.76
N ASN A 85 -2.83 -2.59 -6.35
CA ASN A 85 -2.14 -1.67 -7.24
C ASN A 85 -1.60 -2.41 -8.46
N SER A 86 -1.40 -1.69 -9.56
CA SER A 86 -0.81 -2.25 -10.76
C SER A 86 0.64 -2.68 -10.52
N TRP A 87 1.15 -3.56 -11.40
CA TRP A 87 2.55 -3.98 -11.36
C TRP A 87 3.50 -2.79 -11.50
N GLU A 88 3.16 -1.83 -12.36
CA GLU A 88 3.91 -0.60 -12.57
C GLU A 88 4.03 0.22 -11.28
N ALA A 89 2.94 0.40 -10.53
CA ALA A 89 2.96 1.10 -9.24
C ALA A 89 3.79 0.34 -8.20
N MET A 90 3.61 -0.98 -8.07
CA MET A 90 4.39 -1.77 -7.12
C MET A 90 5.89 -1.72 -7.40
N ILE A 91 6.30 -1.69 -8.67
CA ILE A 91 7.72 -1.56 -9.06
C ILE A 91 8.22 -0.12 -8.81
N TRP A 92 7.37 0.88 -9.01
CA TRP A 92 7.70 2.28 -8.79
C TRP A 92 8.14 2.55 -7.34
N ASP A 93 7.48 1.95 -6.37
CA ASP A 93 7.88 2.07 -4.95
C ASP A 93 9.26 1.49 -4.66
N TYR A 94 9.67 0.43 -5.37
CA TYR A 94 11.04 -0.08 -5.27
C TYR A 94 12.08 0.91 -5.82
N PHE A 95 11.72 1.78 -6.76
CA PHE A 95 12.62 2.84 -7.22
C PHE A 95 12.78 3.93 -6.15
N TYR A 96 11.71 4.34 -5.48
CA TYR A 96 11.82 5.23 -4.31
C TYR A 96 12.64 4.59 -3.19
N TYR A 97 12.37 3.33 -2.86
CA TYR A 97 13.13 2.60 -1.85
C TYR A 97 14.64 2.49 -2.20
N ALA A 98 14.99 2.51 -3.50
CA ALA A 98 16.38 2.45 -3.95
C ALA A 98 17.10 3.79 -3.79
N ASP A 99 16.35 4.89 -3.89
CA ASP A 99 16.86 6.25 -3.66
C ASP A 99 17.04 6.51 -2.15
N GLU A 100 16.21 5.92 -1.30
CA GLU A 100 16.31 6.02 0.16
C GLU A 100 17.36 5.10 0.77
N VAL A 101 17.38 3.83 0.35
CA VAL A 101 18.26 2.80 0.86
C VAL A 101 19.00 2.15 -0.31
N PRO A 102 20.35 2.16 -0.33
CA PRO A 102 21.10 1.49 -1.39
C PRO A 102 20.67 0.02 -1.54
N PRO A 103 20.42 -0.47 -2.78
CA PRO A 103 19.95 -1.85 -3.00
C PRO A 103 20.86 -2.95 -2.43
N VAL A 104 22.12 -2.64 -2.15
CA VAL A 104 23.07 -3.58 -1.52
C VAL A 104 22.73 -3.88 -0.06
N ASP A 105 22.02 -2.96 0.59
CA ASP A 105 21.62 -3.02 1.99
C ASP A 105 20.16 -3.48 2.16
N TRP A 106 19.45 -3.71 1.05
CA TRP A 106 18.09 -4.20 1.08
C TRP A 106 18.01 -5.58 1.74
N PRO A 107 17.03 -5.81 2.64
CA PRO A 107 16.73 -7.15 3.10
C PRO A 107 16.42 -8.08 1.92
N THR A 108 16.90 -9.32 1.97
CA THR A 108 16.70 -10.31 0.88
C THR A 108 15.24 -10.46 0.47
N LYS A 109 14.29 -10.33 1.42
CA LYS A 109 12.85 -10.40 1.14
C LYS A 109 12.37 -9.34 0.14
N HIS A 110 12.96 -8.16 0.11
CA HIS A 110 12.63 -7.06 -0.81
C HIS A 110 13.26 -7.31 -2.18
N ILE A 111 14.52 -7.77 -2.21
CA ILE A 111 15.21 -8.15 -3.46
C ILE A 111 14.44 -9.26 -4.19
N GLU A 112 14.00 -10.30 -3.47
CA GLU A 112 13.26 -11.40 -4.07
C GLU A 112 11.85 -11.00 -4.51
N SER A 113 11.18 -10.09 -3.77
CA SER A 113 9.89 -9.54 -4.18
C SER A 113 9.99 -8.70 -5.45
N TYR A 114 11.04 -7.89 -5.61
CA TYR A 114 11.29 -7.08 -6.82
C TYR A 114 11.54 -7.93 -8.08
N ARG A 115 11.98 -9.19 -7.93
CA ARG A 115 12.32 -10.09 -9.05
C ARG A 115 11.15 -10.87 -9.64
N LEU A 116 9.97 -10.82 -9.00
CA LEU A 116 8.77 -11.54 -9.44
C LEU A 116 8.12 -10.83 -10.63
#